data_AF-A0A964P8A7-F1
#
_entry.id   AF-A0A964P8A7-F1
#
_cell.length_a   1.000
_cell.length_b   1.000
_cell.length_c   1.000
_cell.angle_alpha   90.00
_cell.angle_beta   90.00
_cell.angle_gamma   90.00
#
_symmetry.space_group_name_H-M   'P 1'
#
loop_
_entity.id
_entity.type
_entity.pdbx_description
1 polymer ?
#
loop_
_entity_poly.entity_id
_entity_poly.type
_entity_poly.pdbx_seq_one_letter_code
_entity_poly.pdbx_strand_id
1 'polypeptide(L)'
;MLVCAVDSSIGGVLVFGDRGTGKSTAVRALAALLPKMRSVVGCRYACDPTKAGGCCDSCAGLRSGSGGPLRSHLIPVPVVDLPLGATEDRVVGALDLERALTQGVKAFEPGLLARAN
;
A
#
# COMPACT_ATOMS: atom_id res chain seq x y z
N MET A 1 14.05 -13.07 -5.77
CA MET A 1 13.02 -12.38 -4.96
C MET A 1 13.42 -12.18 -3.51
N LEU A 2 14.07 -13.15 -2.84
CA LEU A 2 14.54 -12.97 -1.44
C LEU A 2 15.43 -11.74 -1.24
N VAL A 3 16.34 -11.48 -2.18
CA VAL A 3 17.23 -10.31 -2.15
C VAL A 3 16.42 -9.00 -2.07
N CYS A 4 15.41 -8.83 -2.92
CA CYS A 4 14.53 -7.66 -2.89
C CYS A 4 13.58 -7.62 -1.68
N ALA A 5 13.34 -8.76 -1.02
CA ALA A 5 12.57 -8.81 0.23
C ALA A 5 13.42 -8.35 1.43
N VAL A 6 14.74 -8.50 1.35
CA VAL A 6 15.69 -8.02 2.38
C VAL A 6 16.03 -6.55 2.15
N ASP A 7 16.29 -6.18 0.90
CA ASP A 7 16.67 -4.82 0.54
C ASP A 7 15.88 -4.33 -0.69
N SER A 8 14.93 -3.43 -0.44
CA SER A 8 14.10 -2.82 -1.47
C SER A 8 14.84 -1.79 -2.33
N SER A 9 16.04 -1.34 -1.92
CA SER A 9 16.84 -0.37 -2.68
C SER A 9 17.45 -0.96 -3.95
N ILE A 10 17.54 -2.29 -4.01
CA ILE A 10 17.99 -3.05 -5.18
C ILE A 10 17.02 -2.88 -6.37
N GLY A 11 15.79 -2.45 -6.09
CA GLY A 11 14.78 -2.16 -7.10
C GLY A 11 13.88 -3.35 -7.42
N GLY A 12 13.41 -3.41 -8.68
CA GLY A 12 12.42 -4.39 -9.13
C GLY A 12 13.02 -5.72 -9.60
N VAL A 13 12.20 -6.77 -9.59
CA VAL A 13 12.56 -8.10 -10.12
C VAL A 13 11.85 -8.33 -11.44
N LEU A 14 12.62 -8.62 -12.50
CA LEU A 14 12.09 -9.07 -13.78
C LEU A 14 12.13 -10.60 -13.85
N VAL A 15 10.97 -11.24 -14.04
CA VAL A 15 10.85 -12.71 -14.10
C VAL A 15 10.43 -13.12 -15.51
N PHE A 16 11.33 -13.79 -16.23
CA PHE A 16 11.06 -14.35 -17.56
C PHE A 16 10.50 -15.78 -17.48
N GLY A 17 9.75 -16.18 -18.51
CA GLY A 17 9.25 -17.54 -18.70
C GLY A 17 7.92 -17.56 -19.45
N ASP A 18 7.48 -18.73 -19.88
CA ASP A 18 6.21 -18.89 -20.60
C ASP A 18 4.97 -18.74 -19.71
N ARG A 19 3.79 -18.73 -20.32
CA ARG A 19 2.52 -18.81 -19.59
C ARG A 19 2.46 -20.15 -18.84
N GLY A 20 2.02 -20.13 -17.57
CA GLY A 20 1.94 -21.33 -16.74
C GLY A 20 3.16 -21.60 -15.86
N THR A 21 4.23 -20.80 -15.97
CA THR A 21 5.44 -20.91 -15.13
C THR A 21 5.27 -20.44 -13.68
N GLY A 22 4.05 -20.12 -13.24
CA GLY A 22 3.76 -19.81 -11.83
C GLY A 22 4.39 -18.51 -11.30
N LYS A 23 4.81 -17.57 -12.15
CA LYS A 23 5.47 -16.32 -11.74
C LYS A 23 4.72 -15.54 -10.65
N SER A 24 3.42 -15.33 -10.84
CA SER A 24 2.58 -14.64 -9.86
C SER A 24 2.23 -15.51 -8.65
N THR A 25 2.23 -16.83 -8.82
CA THR A 25 2.09 -17.80 -7.71
C THR A 25 3.29 -17.70 -6.77
N ALA A 26 4.51 -17.63 -7.30
CA ALA A 26 5.72 -17.48 -6.50
C ALA A 26 5.72 -16.19 -5.67
N VAL A 27 5.29 -15.07 -6.26
CA VAL A 27 5.15 -13.78 -5.54
C VAL A 27 4.15 -13.90 -4.38
N ARG A 28 2.96 -14.45 -4.63
CA ARG A 28 1.93 -14.61 -3.58
C ARG A 28 2.34 -15.59 -2.49
N ALA A 29 3.03 -16.67 -2.86
CA ALA A 29 3.57 -17.63 -1.90
C ALA A 29 4.64 -16.99 -1.00
N LEU A 30 5.52 -16.16 -1.57
CA LEU A 30 6.52 -15.42 -0.78
C LEU A 30 5.86 -14.45 0.20
N ALA A 31 4.84 -13.70 -0.23
CA ALA A 31 4.09 -12.81 0.65
C ALA A 31 3.37 -13.55 1.80
N ALA A 32 2.91 -14.78 1.56
CA ALA A 32 2.30 -15.62 2.59
C ALA A 32 3.30 -16.16 3.61
N LEU A 33 4.58 -16.30 3.24
CA LEU A 33 5.66 -16.74 4.13
C LEU A 33 6.26 -15.61 4.96
N LEU A 34 6.11 -14.35 4.52
CA LEU A 34 6.62 -13.19 5.23
C LEU A 34 5.85 -12.93 6.53
N PRO A 35 6.51 -12.41 7.58
CA PRO A 35 5.84 -12.00 8.81
C PRO A 35 4.75 -10.98 8.54
N LYS A 36 3.64 -11.07 9.28
CA LYS A 36 2.57 -10.07 9.22
C LYS A 36 3.10 -8.70 9.60
N MET A 37 2.69 -7.67 8.86
CA MET A 37 3.06 -6.29 9.14
C MET A 37 2.04 -5.62 10.07
N ARG A 38 2.48 -4.63 10.85
CA ARG A 38 1.60 -3.82 11.70
C ARG A 38 1.02 -2.67 10.90
N SER A 39 -0.29 -2.48 11.01
CA SER A 39 -1.01 -1.43 10.31
C SER A 39 -2.03 -0.74 11.21
N VAL A 40 -2.17 0.57 11.05
CA VAL A 40 -3.20 1.37 11.73
C VAL A 40 -4.60 0.95 11.26
N VAL A 41 -5.50 0.69 12.21
CA VAL A 41 -6.88 0.26 11.90
C VAL A 41 -7.59 1.35 11.09
N GLY A 42 -8.09 1.00 9.90
CA GLY A 42 -8.80 1.91 9.00
C GLY A 42 -7.90 2.79 8.12
N CYS A 43 -6.58 2.63 8.17
CA CYS A 43 -5.67 3.33 7.26
C CYS A 43 -5.70 2.70 5.86
N ARG A 44 -5.92 3.53 4.83
CA ARG A 44 -5.95 3.09 3.43
C ARG A 44 -4.56 2.79 2.84
N TYR A 45 -3.51 3.33 3.46
CA TYR A 45 -2.10 3.19 3.06
C TYR A 45 -1.34 2.18 3.92
N ALA A 46 -2.05 1.43 4.76
CA ALA A 46 -1.48 0.49 5.70
C ALA A 46 -0.36 1.03 6.61
N CYS A 47 -0.34 2.32 6.94
CA CYS A 47 0.75 2.96 7.69
C CYS A 47 1.12 2.23 8.99
N ASP A 48 2.43 2.19 9.27
CA ASP A 48 2.96 1.61 10.50
C ASP A 48 2.67 2.53 11.73
N PRO A 49 2.05 2.01 12.80
CA PRO A 49 1.76 2.77 14.03
C PRO A 49 3.01 3.17 14.83
N THR A 50 4.16 2.53 14.59
CA THR A 50 5.41 2.77 15.32
C THR A 50 6.39 3.67 14.55
N LYS A 51 6.33 3.70 13.21
CA LYS A 51 7.22 4.51 12.38
C LYS A 51 6.73 5.97 12.35
N ALA A 52 7.56 6.90 12.82
CA ALA A 52 7.22 8.33 12.90
C ALA A 52 7.38 9.08 11.56
N GLY A 53 8.03 8.48 10.55
CA GLY A 53 8.22 9.08 9.22
C GLY A 53 7.32 8.43 8.17
N GLY A 54 6.67 9.24 7.32
CA GLY A 54 5.90 8.76 6.17
C GLY A 54 4.47 8.29 6.47
N CYS A 55 3.82 8.82 7.50
CA CYS A 55 2.39 8.58 7.74
C CYS A 55 1.51 9.42 6.80
N CYS A 56 0.36 8.89 6.38
CA CYS A 56 -0.63 9.66 5.64
C CYS A 56 -1.29 10.73 6.52
N ASP A 57 -1.89 11.76 5.90
CA ASP A 57 -2.50 12.91 6.59
C ASP A 57 -3.53 12.51 7.66
N SER A 58 -4.31 11.45 7.40
CA SER A 58 -5.27 10.93 8.37
C SER A 58 -4.61 10.31 9.60
N CYS A 59 -3.52 9.56 9.43
CA CYS A 59 -2.75 9.00 10.52
C CYS A 59 -1.96 10.07 11.28
N ALA A 60 -1.47 11.10 10.57
CA ALA A 60 -0.83 12.26 11.19
C ALA A 60 -1.82 13.05 12.06
N GLY A 61 -3.03 13.32 11.56
CA GLY A 61 -4.09 13.98 12.33
C GLY A 61 -4.52 13.18 13.56
N LEU A 62 -4.66 11.86 13.44
CA LEU A 62 -4.98 10.98 14.58
C LEU A 62 -3.87 10.97 15.63
N ARG A 63 -2.59 11.00 15.24
CA ARG A 63 -1.45 11.09 16.17
C ARG A 63 -1.39 12.44 16.90
N SER A 64 -1.68 13.53 16.20
CA SER A 64 -1.66 14.87 16.82
C SER A 64 -2.84 15.09 17.77
N GLY A 65 -4.01 14.52 17.48
CA GLY A 65 -5.22 14.66 18.30
C GLY A 65 -5.32 13.66 19.45
N SER A 66 -4.73 12.47 19.31
CA SER A 66 -4.67 11.46 20.36
C SER A 66 -3.22 11.27 20.79
N GLY A 67 -2.84 11.81 21.95
CA GLY A 67 -1.49 11.66 22.53
C GLY A 67 -1.14 10.23 22.98
N GLY A 68 -1.75 9.21 22.36
CA GLY A 68 -1.59 7.80 22.66
C GLY A 68 -1.31 6.97 21.40
N PRO A 69 -0.87 5.71 21.56
CA PRO A 69 -0.53 4.84 20.44
C PRO A 69 -1.76 4.54 19.58
N LEU A 70 -1.64 4.71 18.26
CA LEU A 70 -2.70 4.39 17.30
C LEU A 70 -3.11 2.91 17.44
N ARG A 71 -4.43 2.64 17.39
CA ARG A 71 -4.95 1.27 17.35
C ARG A 71 -4.39 0.57 16.11
N SER A 72 -3.75 -0.57 16.33
CA SER A 72 -3.09 -1.33 15.27
C SER A 72 -3.50 -2.79 15.26
N HIS A 73 -3.35 -3.40 14.10
CA HIS A 73 -3.62 -4.81 13.85
C HIS A 73 -2.54 -5.39 12.94
N LEU A 74 -2.39 -6.71 12.97
CA LEU A 74 -1.46 -7.43 12.10
C LEU A 74 -2.17 -7.85 10.83
N ILE A 75 -1.68 -7.36 9.69
CA ILE A 75 -2.16 -7.71 8.35
C ILE A 75 -1.11 -8.55 7.61
N PRO A 76 -1.51 -9.46 6.71
CA PRO A 76 -0.58 -10.12 5.82
C PRO A 76 0.06 -9.11 4.86
N VAL A 77 1.23 -9.44 4.30
CA VAL A 77 1.90 -8.58 3.32
C VAL A 77 1.00 -8.38 2.10
N PRO A 78 0.67 -7.13 1.73
CA PRO A 78 -0.22 -6.86 0.61
C PRO A 78 0.44 -7.25 -0.71
N VAL A 79 -0.31 -7.96 -1.56
CA VAL A 79 0.08 -8.22 -2.95
C VAL A 79 -0.99 -7.64 -3.85
N VAL A 80 -0.58 -6.72 -4.73
CA VAL A 80 -1.47 -6.04 -5.67
C VAL A 80 -1.04 -6.37 -7.09
N ASP A 81 -2.00 -6.83 -7.90
CA ASP A 81 -1.78 -7.05 -9.32
C ASP A 81 -2.06 -5.76 -10.11
N LEU A 82 -1.15 -5.38 -10.99
CA LEU A 82 -1.34 -4.27 -11.93
C LEU A 82 -1.89 -4.83 -13.26
N PRO A 83 -3.16 -4.59 -13.61
CA PRO A 83 -3.71 -5.06 -14.87
C PRO A 83 -3.16 -4.26 -16.06
N LEU A 84 -3.05 -4.90 -17.22
CA LEU A 84 -2.51 -4.31 -18.45
C LEU A 84 -3.27 -3.06 -18.94
N GLY A 85 -4.55 -2.92 -18.56
CA GLY A 85 -5.40 -1.78 -18.90
C GLY A 85 -5.64 -0.82 -17.74
N ALA A 86 -4.76 -0.77 -16.74
CA ALA A 86 -4.89 0.19 -15.65
C ALA A 86 -4.66 1.62 -16.15
N THR A 87 -5.62 2.51 -15.94
CA THR A 87 -5.44 3.96 -16.13
C THR A 87 -4.57 4.53 -15.02
N GLU A 88 -3.85 5.63 -15.29
CA GLU A 88 -2.98 6.30 -14.32
C GLU A 88 -3.74 6.65 -13.02
N ASP A 89 -4.96 7.17 -13.16
CA ASP A 89 -5.88 7.48 -12.06
C ASP A 89 -6.16 6.27 -11.16
N ARG A 90 -6.20 5.07 -11.73
CA ARG A 90 -6.41 3.83 -10.95
C ARG A 90 -5.14 3.38 -10.25
N VAL A 91 -3.96 3.72 -10.78
CA VAL A 91 -2.65 3.33 -10.22
C VAL A 91 -2.26 4.27 -9.09
N VAL A 92 -2.21 5.57 -9.37
CA VAL A 92 -1.77 6.60 -8.43
C VAL A 92 -2.90 6.99 -7.49
N GLY A 93 -4.13 7.01 -7.99
CA GLY A 93 -5.31 7.52 -7.32
C GLY A 93 -5.87 8.73 -8.04
N ALA A 94 -7.17 8.95 -7.91
CA ALA A 94 -7.89 10.05 -8.55
C ALA A 94 -8.28 11.11 -7.52
N LEU A 95 -8.23 12.37 -7.93
CA LEU A 95 -8.83 13.45 -7.17
C LEU A 95 -10.27 13.65 -7.64
N ASP A 96 -11.24 13.50 -6.73
CA ASP A 96 -12.65 13.78 -7.02
C ASP A 96 -12.85 15.29 -7.10
N LEU A 97 -12.84 15.83 -8.33
CA LEU A 97 -12.98 17.26 -8.61
C LEU A 97 -14.36 17.80 -8.22
N GLU A 98 -15.43 17.00 -8.35
CA GLU A 98 -16.78 17.45 -7.99
C GLU A 98 -16.86 17.72 -6.49
N ARG A 99 -16.33 16.82 -5.66
CA ARG A 99 -16.29 17.06 -4.20
C ARG A 99 -15.30 18.16 -3.82
N ALA A 100 -14.18 18.27 -4.51
CA ALA A 100 -13.22 19.34 -4.27
C ALA A 100 -13.81 20.73 -4.53
N LEU A 101 -14.62 20.88 -5.58
CA LEU A 101 -15.25 22.14 -5.96
C LEU A 101 -16.51 22.44 -5.15
N THR A 102 -17.33 21.43 -4.86
CA THR A 102 -18.64 21.64 -4.19
C THR A 102 -18.51 21.71 -2.67
N GLN A 103 -17.59 20.95 -2.09
CA GLN A 103 -17.42 20.83 -0.63
C GLN A 103 -16.14 21.48 -0.12
N GLY A 104 -15.23 21.91 -1.01
CA GLY A 104 -13.92 22.45 -0.63
C GLY A 104 -12.98 21.42 0.02
N VAL A 105 -13.35 20.14 0.00
CA VAL A 105 -12.61 19.04 0.63
C VAL A 105 -11.83 18.29 -0.44
N LYS A 106 -10.51 18.17 -0.27
CA LYS A 106 -9.64 17.36 -1.13
C LYS A 106 -9.95 15.87 -0.93
N ALA A 107 -10.94 15.36 -1.65
CA ALA A 107 -11.32 13.95 -1.64
C ALA A 107 -10.42 13.18 -2.61
N PHE A 108 -9.33 12.60 -2.10
CA PHE A 108 -8.45 11.73 -2.87
C PHE A 108 -8.90 10.27 -2.72
N GLU A 109 -9.13 9.61 -3.84
CA GLU A 109 -9.36 8.17 -3.90
C GLU A 109 -8.03 7.44 -4.09
N PRO A 110 -7.59 6.64 -3.11
CA PRO A 110 -6.32 5.95 -3.20
C PRO A 110 -6.33 4.90 -4.31
N GLY A 111 -5.31 4.94 -5.16
CA GLY A 111 -5.11 3.98 -6.24
C GLY A 111 -4.51 2.65 -5.77
N LEU A 112 -4.10 1.82 -6.72
CA LEU A 112 -3.46 0.53 -6.48
C LEU A 112 -2.16 0.64 -5.67
N LEU A 113 -1.38 1.71 -5.85
CA LEU A 113 -0.14 1.94 -5.11
C LEU A 113 -0.36 2.14 -3.61
N ALA A 114 -1.46 2.80 -3.23
CA ALA A 114 -1.79 2.97 -1.83
C ALA A 114 -2.02 1.64 -1.11
N ARG A 115 -2.52 0.63 -1.83
CA ARG A 115 -2.78 -0.71 -1.30
C ARG A 115 -1.53 -1.59 -1.23
N ALA A 116 -0.43 -1.18 -1.85
CA ALA A 116 0.81 -1.95 -1.96
C ALA A 116 1.91 -1.48 -0.99
N ASN A 117 1.60 -0.52 -0.11
CA ASN A 117 2.53 0.11 0.82
C ASN A 117 2.65 -0.63 2.15
#